data_AF-A0A5E4NRV1-F1
#
_entry.id   AF-A0A5E4NRV1-F1
#
_cell.length_a   1.000
_cell.length_b   1.000
_cell.length_c   1.000
_cell.angle_alpha   90.00
_cell.angle_beta   90.00
_cell.angle_gamma   90.00
#
_symmetry.space_group_name_H-M   'P 1'
#
loop_
_entity.id
_entity.type
_entity.pdbx_description
1 polymer ?
#
loop_
_entity_poly.entity_id
_entity_poly.type
_entity_poly.pdbx_seq_one_letter_code
_entity_poly.pdbx_strand_id
1 'polypeptide(L)'
;MDPARDSRLKAVCPIRPSSQGDQALETTLYPPVKVFLEGLGFVVKGEIGGCDIVAVKDGEPPLVVIGELKMRFNLDLVLQAVDRAAACDEVWIAARVSTRGSGREGDARFRNLCRRLGFGMLGVTDAGGVDILVSPAAPMPRRDAKRRSRLVDEHRRRHGDPALGGGSRAPIMTAYRQQALRCAAAMADGPKSPRELRPIVPTAAQILRGNVYGWFERIARGSYGLTEAGRVALVRWPQ
;
A
#
# COMPACT_ATOMS: atom_id res chain seq x y z
N MET A 1 36.55 3.19 44.10
CA MET A 1 35.79 4.06 43.18
C MET A 1 36.27 3.75 41.79
N ASP A 2 35.44 3.05 41.02
CA ASP A 2 35.77 2.44 39.73
C ASP A 2 35.06 3.23 38.61
N PRO A 3 35.76 3.78 37.60
CA PRO A 3 35.14 4.49 36.49
C PRO A 3 34.89 3.54 35.32
N ALA A 4 33.69 2.92 35.31
CA ALA A 4 33.25 2.11 34.18
C ALA A 4 32.78 2.98 33.01
N ARG A 5 33.38 2.70 31.85
CA ARG A 5 33.10 3.24 30.51
C ARG A 5 31.69 2.84 30.04
N ASP A 6 30.89 3.79 29.53
CA ASP A 6 29.79 3.48 28.60
C ASP A 6 30.02 4.24 27.28
N SER A 7 30.73 3.57 26.37
CA SER A 7 30.91 3.99 24.98
C SER A 7 29.77 3.41 24.13
N ARG A 8 28.64 4.11 24.04
CA ARG A 8 27.62 3.79 23.02
C ARG A 8 28.02 4.38 21.68
N LEU A 9 28.55 3.52 20.83
CA LEU A 9 28.70 3.72 19.39
C LEU A 9 27.35 4.18 18.79
N LYS A 10 27.26 5.46 18.41
CA LYS A 10 26.26 5.94 17.47
C LYS A 10 26.62 5.39 16.10
N ALA A 11 25.84 4.45 15.58
CA ALA A 11 25.86 4.12 14.16
C ALA A 11 25.27 5.32 13.38
N VAL A 12 26.13 6.26 13.00
CA VAL A 12 25.80 7.27 12.00
C VAL A 12 25.80 6.55 10.66
N CYS A 13 24.60 6.36 10.09
CA CYS A 13 24.47 5.95 8.70
C CYS A 13 25.07 7.08 7.83
N PRO A 14 26.00 6.80 6.90
CA PRO A 14 26.53 7.85 6.05
C PRO A 14 25.42 8.29 5.08
N ILE A 15 24.91 9.51 5.29
CA ILE A 15 24.13 10.22 4.30
C ILE A 15 25.04 10.39 3.08
N ARG A 16 24.70 9.74 1.96
CA ARG A 16 25.39 10.00 0.68
C ARG A 16 25.09 11.44 0.28
N PRO A 17 26.08 12.28 -0.04
CA PRO A 17 25.81 13.61 -0.58
C PRO A 17 25.36 13.44 -2.04
N SER A 18 24.07 13.63 -2.29
CA SER A 18 23.49 13.80 -3.62
C SER A 18 22.98 15.23 -3.73
N SER A 19 23.86 16.21 -3.98
CA SER A 19 23.47 17.61 -3.82
C SER A 19 23.73 18.54 -4.99
N GLN A 20 24.56 18.21 -5.98
CA GLN A 20 24.76 19.11 -7.15
C GLN A 20 24.23 18.53 -8.46
N GLY A 21 24.50 17.25 -8.75
CA GLY A 21 24.01 16.61 -9.99
C GLY A 21 22.50 16.40 -10.01
N ASP A 22 21.90 16.06 -8.87
CA ASP A 22 20.45 15.87 -8.76
C ASP A 22 19.70 17.21 -8.85
N GLN A 23 20.21 18.29 -8.22
CA GLN A 23 19.60 19.63 -8.36
C GLN A 23 19.67 20.18 -9.79
N ALA A 24 20.80 19.98 -10.48
CA ALA A 24 20.93 20.36 -11.89
C ALA A 24 19.97 19.59 -12.82
N LEU A 25 19.54 18.39 -12.42
CA LEU A 25 18.50 17.64 -13.13
C LEU A 25 17.10 18.07 -12.70
N GLU A 26 16.86 18.40 -11.44
CA GLU A 26 15.55 18.88 -10.97
C GLU A 26 15.16 20.21 -11.63
N THR A 27 16.12 21.12 -11.83
CA THR A 27 15.88 22.38 -12.56
C THR A 27 15.44 22.16 -14.01
N THR A 28 15.71 20.99 -14.61
CA THR A 28 15.22 20.65 -15.96
C THR A 28 13.71 20.39 -16.00
N LEU A 29 13.08 20.11 -14.86
CA LEU A 29 11.63 19.92 -14.76
C LEU A 29 10.87 21.25 -14.75
N TYR A 30 11.52 22.34 -14.33
CA TYR A 30 10.87 23.63 -14.20
C TYR A 30 10.36 24.19 -15.54
N PRO A 31 11.17 24.29 -16.62
CA PRO A 31 10.70 24.85 -17.89
C PRO A 31 9.44 24.19 -18.48
N PRO A 32 9.33 22.86 -18.60
CA PRO A 32 8.14 22.25 -19.19
C PRO A 32 6.88 22.46 -18.33
N VAL A 33 7.00 22.39 -16.99
CA VAL A 33 5.87 22.64 -16.08
C VAL A 33 5.45 24.11 -16.12
N LYS A 34 6.42 25.03 -16.22
CA LYS A 34 6.16 26.45 -16.40
C LYS A 34 5.38 26.71 -17.68
N VAL A 35 5.83 26.20 -18.83
CA VAL A 35 5.13 26.37 -20.12
C VAL A 35 3.72 25.79 -20.06
N PHE A 36 3.56 24.62 -19.43
CA PHE A 36 2.23 24.01 -19.24
C PHE A 36 1.28 24.94 -18.46
N LEU A 37 1.72 25.49 -17.32
CA LEU A 37 0.90 26.39 -16.50
C LEU A 37 0.66 27.75 -17.17
N GLU A 38 1.65 28.31 -17.88
CA GLU A 38 1.48 29.53 -18.68
C GLU A 38 0.46 29.32 -19.81
N GLY A 39 0.46 28.13 -20.43
CA GLY A 39 -0.55 27.72 -21.42
C GLY A 39 -1.98 27.65 -20.86
N LEU A 40 -2.14 27.53 -19.53
CA LEU A 40 -3.42 27.64 -18.84
C LEU A 40 -3.78 29.09 -18.43
N GLY A 41 -2.96 30.07 -18.83
CA GLY A 41 -3.18 31.50 -18.58
C GLY A 41 -2.70 31.99 -17.22
N PHE A 42 -1.74 31.30 -16.59
CA PHE A 42 -1.09 31.78 -15.36
C PHE A 42 0.20 32.53 -15.67
N VAL A 43 0.56 33.48 -14.81
CA VAL A 43 1.91 34.05 -14.73
C VAL A 43 2.72 33.21 -13.76
N VAL A 44 3.82 32.62 -14.23
CA VAL A 44 4.56 31.59 -13.49
C VAL A 44 5.97 32.05 -13.10
N LYS A 45 6.30 31.93 -11.82
CA LYS A 45 7.62 32.23 -11.25
C LYS A 45 8.08 31.07 -10.35
N GLY A 46 9.38 30.82 -10.31
CA GLY A 46 9.98 29.83 -9.42
C GLY A 46 10.60 30.46 -8.18
N GLU A 47 10.92 29.62 -7.20
CA GLU A 47 11.63 29.98 -5.95
C GLU A 47 10.92 31.07 -5.13
N ILE A 48 9.59 31.09 -5.16
CA ILE A 48 8.78 32.04 -4.40
C ILE A 48 8.42 31.41 -3.06
N GLY A 49 8.87 32.02 -1.96
CA GLY A 49 8.53 31.55 -0.60
C GLY A 49 9.00 30.12 -0.31
N GLY A 50 10.05 29.66 -1.00
CA GLY A 50 10.55 28.29 -0.91
C GLY A 50 9.69 27.24 -1.62
N CYS A 51 8.78 27.65 -2.51
CA CYS A 51 8.08 26.76 -3.45
C CYS A 51 8.83 26.73 -4.79
N ASP A 52 8.94 25.56 -5.41
CA ASP A 52 9.61 25.43 -6.71
C ASP A 52 8.90 26.23 -7.81
N ILE A 53 7.56 26.23 -7.80
CA ILE A 53 6.71 26.97 -8.73
C ILE A 53 5.55 27.65 -8.00
N VAL A 54 5.33 28.93 -8.29
CA VAL A 54 4.10 29.66 -7.97
C VAL A 54 3.53 30.26 -9.25
N ALA A 55 2.29 29.91 -9.55
CA ALA A 55 1.55 30.33 -10.72
C ALA A 55 0.32 31.13 -10.28
N VAL A 56 0.21 32.38 -10.74
CA VAL A 56 -0.86 33.30 -10.35
C VAL A 56 -1.67 33.71 -11.58
N LYS A 57 -2.99 33.69 -11.46
CA LYS A 57 -3.90 34.24 -12.47
C LYS A 57 -4.69 35.39 -11.86
N ASP A 58 -4.73 36.51 -12.60
CA ASP A 58 -5.37 37.73 -12.15
C ASP A 58 -6.87 37.52 -11.86
N GLY A 59 -7.36 38.18 -10.80
CA GLY A 59 -8.72 38.07 -10.26
C GLY A 59 -8.80 38.74 -8.88
N GLU A 60 -9.99 38.77 -8.28
CA GLU A 60 -10.21 39.29 -6.92
C GLU A 60 -11.03 38.30 -6.07
N PRO A 61 -10.40 37.48 -5.20
CA PRO A 61 -8.95 37.31 -5.03
C PRO A 61 -8.28 36.62 -6.24
N PRO A 62 -6.96 36.76 -6.43
CA PRO A 62 -6.24 36.06 -7.49
C PRO A 62 -6.25 34.54 -7.23
N LEU A 63 -6.24 33.75 -8.31
CA LEU A 63 -6.08 32.30 -8.21
C LEU A 63 -4.59 31.97 -8.08
N VAL A 64 -4.25 31.19 -7.07
CA VAL A 64 -2.88 30.78 -6.74
C VAL A 64 -2.74 29.28 -6.89
N VAL A 65 -1.78 28.87 -7.71
CA VAL A 65 -1.40 27.48 -7.91
C VAL A 65 0.05 27.29 -7.49
N ILE A 66 0.33 26.28 -6.68
CA ILE A 66 1.69 25.94 -6.25
C ILE A 66 2.12 24.61 -6.87
N GLY A 67 3.33 24.57 -7.43
CA GLY A 67 3.96 23.38 -7.99
C GLY A 67 5.21 22.97 -7.22
N GLU A 68 5.34 21.69 -6.89
CA GLU A 68 6.54 21.08 -6.29
C GLU A 68 7.14 20.05 -7.26
N LEU A 69 8.47 20.00 -7.37
CA LEU A 69 9.21 19.23 -8.36
C LEU A 69 10.16 18.23 -7.69
N LYS A 70 10.21 17.00 -8.19
CA LYS A 70 11.31 16.05 -7.90
C LYS A 70 11.63 15.21 -9.12
N MET A 71 12.86 14.70 -9.22
CA MET A 71 13.22 13.75 -10.29
C MET A 71 12.38 12.47 -10.29
N ARG A 72 11.80 12.10 -9.14
CA ARG A 72 10.93 10.93 -9.01
C ARG A 72 9.80 11.27 -8.06
N PHE A 73 8.61 10.79 -8.38
CA PHE A 73 7.51 10.75 -7.43
C PHE A 73 7.93 10.03 -6.15
N ASN A 74 7.82 10.71 -5.01
CA ASN A 74 8.16 10.14 -3.71
C ASN A 74 7.31 10.72 -2.59
N LEU A 75 7.49 10.20 -1.37
CA LEU A 75 6.71 10.67 -0.23
C LEU A 75 7.09 12.09 0.17
N ASP A 76 8.37 12.45 0.05
CA ASP A 76 8.87 13.80 0.34
C ASP A 76 8.16 14.86 -0.51
N LEU A 77 8.05 14.65 -1.82
CA LEU A 77 7.30 15.50 -2.74
C LEU A 77 5.83 15.67 -2.32
N VAL A 78 5.20 14.60 -1.83
CA VAL A 78 3.82 14.67 -1.33
C VAL A 78 3.74 15.47 -0.03
N LEU A 79 4.71 15.33 0.87
CA LEU A 79 4.73 16.08 2.12
C LEU A 79 4.98 17.57 1.89
N GLN A 80 5.89 17.93 0.98
CA GLN A 80 6.06 19.32 0.54
C GLN A 80 4.74 19.89 0.02
N ALA A 81 4.05 19.16 -0.87
CA ALA A 81 2.73 19.57 -1.36
C ALA A 81 1.67 19.74 -0.26
N VAL A 82 1.67 18.89 0.78
CA VAL A 82 0.81 19.06 1.97
C VAL A 82 1.12 20.36 2.70
N ASP A 83 2.40 20.69 2.88
CA ASP A 83 2.81 21.93 3.53
C ASP A 83 2.37 23.18 2.74
N ARG A 84 2.24 23.07 1.39
CA ARG A 84 1.77 24.17 0.53
C ARG A 84 0.27 24.32 0.45
N ALA A 85 -0.49 23.23 0.61
CA ALA A 85 -1.91 23.17 0.28
C ALA A 85 -2.78 24.20 1.03
N ALA A 86 -2.36 24.66 2.21
CA ALA A 86 -3.10 25.67 2.97
C ALA A 86 -2.97 27.10 2.42
N ALA A 87 -2.03 27.35 1.49
CA ALA A 87 -1.68 28.68 1.01
C ALA A 87 -2.07 28.94 -0.46
N CYS A 88 -2.80 28.03 -1.11
CA CYS A 88 -3.16 28.12 -2.52
C CYS A 88 -4.50 27.44 -2.84
N ASP A 89 -5.02 27.68 -4.04
CA ASP A 89 -6.27 27.07 -4.54
C ASP A 89 -6.04 25.66 -5.08
N GLU A 90 -4.89 25.42 -5.73
CA GLU A 90 -4.50 24.10 -6.23
C GLU A 90 -3.02 23.82 -6.01
N VAL A 91 -2.70 22.54 -5.74
CA VAL A 91 -1.33 22.05 -5.68
C VAL A 91 -1.08 21.03 -6.79
N TRP A 92 0.05 21.17 -7.46
CA TRP A 92 0.55 20.22 -8.44
C TRP A 92 1.89 19.65 -7.99
N ILE A 93 2.03 18.34 -8.03
CA ILE A 93 3.33 17.69 -7.93
C ILE A 93 3.78 17.23 -9.30
N ALA A 94 5.03 17.48 -9.66
CA ALA A 94 5.57 17.06 -10.94
C ALA A 94 6.85 16.24 -10.77
N ALA A 95 6.98 15.21 -11.59
CA ALA A 95 8.19 14.42 -11.66
C ALA A 95 8.39 13.84 -13.05
N ARG A 96 9.64 13.47 -13.31
CA ARG A 96 10.01 12.77 -14.54
C ARG A 96 9.30 11.41 -14.65
N VAL A 97 8.74 11.10 -15.81
CA VAL A 97 8.15 9.79 -16.12
C VAL A 97 9.26 8.77 -16.33
N SER A 98 9.13 7.57 -15.75
CA SER A 98 10.12 6.51 -15.99
C SER A 98 9.96 5.93 -17.39
N THR A 99 11.06 5.85 -18.14
CA THR A 99 11.10 5.20 -19.46
C THR A 99 10.81 3.70 -19.41
N ARG A 100 10.89 3.09 -18.21
CA ARG A 100 10.67 1.66 -17.96
C ARG A 100 9.32 1.33 -17.31
N GLY A 101 8.42 2.31 -17.15
CA GLY A 101 7.05 2.10 -16.64
C GLY A 101 6.94 1.50 -15.23
N SER A 102 7.99 1.62 -14.41
CA SER A 102 8.06 1.03 -13.06
C SER A 102 8.00 2.07 -11.94
N GLY A 103 7.84 3.34 -12.27
CA GLY A 103 7.74 4.42 -11.31
C GLY A 103 6.35 4.60 -10.70
N ARG A 104 6.26 5.50 -9.72
CA ARG A 104 5.04 5.80 -8.95
C ARG A 104 3.95 6.48 -9.79
N GLU A 105 4.28 7.01 -10.96
CA GLU A 105 3.33 7.47 -11.98
C GLU A 105 2.31 6.39 -12.39
N GLY A 106 2.73 5.11 -12.37
CA GLY A 106 1.90 3.95 -12.66
C GLY A 106 1.19 3.36 -11.43
N ASP A 107 1.68 3.63 -10.21
CA ASP A 107 1.17 3.02 -8.98
C ASP A 107 -0.21 3.59 -8.60
N ALA A 108 -1.23 2.74 -8.67
CA ALA A 108 -2.59 3.10 -8.29
C ALA A 108 -2.69 3.62 -6.85
N ARG A 109 -1.86 3.15 -5.92
CA ARG A 109 -1.85 3.61 -4.52
C ARG A 109 -1.36 5.06 -4.42
N PHE A 110 -0.30 5.40 -5.15
CA PHE A 110 0.26 6.76 -5.15
C PHE A 110 -0.71 7.75 -5.81
N ARG A 111 -1.28 7.40 -6.96
CA ARG A 111 -2.33 8.22 -7.59
C ARG A 111 -3.57 8.39 -6.70
N ASN A 112 -3.98 7.31 -6.02
CA ASN A 112 -5.11 7.36 -5.08
C ASN A 112 -4.81 8.20 -3.83
N LEU A 113 -3.55 8.30 -3.40
CA LEU A 113 -3.15 9.23 -2.35
C LEU A 113 -3.34 10.67 -2.81
N CYS A 114 -2.83 11.03 -4.00
CA CYS A 114 -2.99 12.37 -4.56
C CYS A 114 -4.47 12.75 -4.73
N ARG A 115 -5.32 11.83 -5.25
CA ARG A 115 -6.78 12.03 -5.32
C ARG A 115 -7.46 12.26 -3.97
N ARG A 116 -6.94 11.70 -2.89
CA ARG A 116 -7.49 11.90 -1.54
C ARG A 116 -7.08 13.24 -0.94
N LEU A 117 -5.93 13.75 -1.35
CA LEU A 117 -5.36 15.02 -0.90
C LEU A 117 -5.79 16.19 -1.77
N GLY A 118 -6.39 15.94 -2.95
CA GLY A 118 -6.76 16.98 -3.91
C GLY A 118 -5.56 17.49 -4.72
N PHE A 119 -4.50 16.70 -4.84
CA PHE A 119 -3.28 17.10 -5.54
C PHE A 119 -3.30 16.66 -7.00
N GLY A 120 -2.97 17.61 -7.88
CA GLY A 120 -2.64 17.34 -9.26
C GLY A 120 -1.29 16.66 -9.38
N MET A 121 -1.13 15.82 -10.40
CA MET A 121 0.07 15.02 -10.60
C MET A 121 0.49 15.09 -12.07
N LEU A 122 1.64 15.69 -12.33
CA LEU A 122 2.18 15.92 -13.68
C LEU A 122 3.37 14.99 -13.96
N GLY A 123 3.29 14.23 -15.04
CA GLY A 123 4.41 13.48 -15.57
C GLY A 123 5.17 14.31 -16.60
N VAL A 124 6.47 14.49 -16.41
CA VAL A 124 7.35 15.18 -17.37
C VAL A 124 8.16 14.14 -18.14
N THR A 125 8.07 14.16 -19.47
CA THR A 125 8.85 13.26 -20.34
C THR A 125 10.25 13.82 -20.62
N ASP A 126 11.17 12.96 -21.06
CA ASP A 126 12.54 13.38 -21.41
C ASP A 126 12.58 14.38 -22.58
N ALA A 127 11.54 14.40 -23.42
CA ALA A 127 11.37 15.36 -24.51
C ALA A 127 10.74 16.69 -24.06
N GLY A 128 10.46 16.87 -22.76
CA GLY A 128 9.84 18.08 -22.22
C GLY A 128 8.31 18.14 -22.34
N GLY A 129 7.66 17.05 -22.75
CA GLY A 129 6.18 16.95 -22.72
C GLY A 129 5.65 16.78 -21.30
N VAL A 130 4.47 17.34 -21.01
CA VAL A 130 3.79 17.27 -19.71
C VAL A 130 2.45 16.54 -19.85
N ASP A 131 2.26 15.49 -19.06
CA ASP A 131 1.03 14.70 -19.00
C ASP A 131 0.34 14.86 -17.64
N ILE A 132 -0.98 15.10 -17.65
CA ILE A 132 -1.80 15.08 -16.43
C ILE A 132 -2.09 13.62 -16.05
N LEU A 133 -1.38 13.11 -15.02
CA LEU A 133 -1.58 11.75 -14.49
C LEU A 133 -2.76 11.69 -13.51
N VAL A 134 -2.95 12.76 -12.75
CA VAL A 134 -4.08 12.98 -11.83
C VAL A 134 -4.44 14.46 -11.87
N SER A 135 -5.72 14.78 -12.06
CA SER A 135 -6.22 16.15 -11.90
C SER A 135 -6.48 16.44 -10.40
N PRO A 136 -6.24 17.67 -9.91
CA PRO A 136 -6.63 18.09 -8.55
C PRO A 136 -8.11 17.83 -8.26
N ALA A 137 -8.98 18.00 -9.26
CA ALA A 137 -10.41 17.75 -9.19
C ALA A 137 -10.82 16.28 -9.41
N ALA A 138 -9.85 15.36 -9.52
CA ALA A 138 -10.15 13.95 -9.77
C ALA A 138 -10.97 13.34 -8.62
N PRO A 139 -12.02 12.57 -8.92
CA PRO A 139 -12.91 12.04 -7.88
C PRO A 139 -12.16 11.10 -6.93
N MET A 140 -12.55 11.14 -5.65
CA MET A 140 -11.97 10.28 -4.64
C MET A 140 -12.15 8.79 -5.01
N PRO A 141 -11.15 7.94 -4.74
CA PRO A 141 -11.25 6.51 -4.97
C PRO A 141 -12.41 5.90 -4.16
N ARG A 142 -13.30 5.18 -4.85
CA ARG A 142 -14.46 4.52 -4.22
C ARG A 142 -14.02 3.51 -3.16
N ARG A 143 -14.84 3.37 -2.11
CA ARG A 143 -14.64 2.36 -1.06
C ARG A 143 -14.84 0.96 -1.64
N ASP A 144 -14.00 0.01 -1.23
CA ASP A 144 -14.10 -1.39 -1.63
C ASP A 144 -15.08 -2.15 -0.72
N ALA A 145 -16.37 -2.13 -1.09
CA ALA A 145 -17.43 -2.79 -0.34
C ALA A 145 -17.22 -4.31 -0.24
N LYS A 146 -16.65 -4.94 -1.27
CA LYS A 146 -16.37 -6.39 -1.29
C LYS A 146 -15.27 -6.76 -0.31
N ARG A 147 -14.17 -6.00 -0.27
CA ARG A 147 -13.12 -6.18 0.73
C ARG A 147 -13.65 -5.95 2.14
N ARG A 148 -14.47 -4.91 2.35
CA ARG A 148 -15.12 -4.66 3.65
C ARG A 148 -15.96 -5.86 4.09
N SER A 149 -16.84 -6.38 3.23
CA SER A 149 -17.66 -7.55 3.56
C SER A 149 -16.79 -8.74 3.95
N ARG A 150 -15.76 -9.05 3.15
CA ARG A 150 -14.84 -10.17 3.45
C ARG A 150 -14.14 -10.02 4.80
N LEU A 151 -13.73 -8.81 5.18
CA LEU A 151 -13.13 -8.54 6.48
C LEU A 151 -14.12 -8.81 7.62
N VAL A 152 -15.36 -8.35 7.47
CA VAL A 152 -16.43 -8.57 8.47
C VAL A 152 -16.77 -10.05 8.58
N ASP A 153 -16.89 -10.76 7.45
CA ASP A 153 -17.25 -12.17 7.42
C ASP A 153 -16.16 -13.07 8.02
N GLU A 154 -14.89 -12.77 7.73
CA GLU A 154 -13.77 -13.44 8.40
C GLU A 154 -13.85 -13.15 9.90
N HIS A 155 -13.82 -11.88 10.33
CA HIS A 155 -13.85 -11.54 11.76
C HIS A 155 -14.98 -12.24 12.53
N ARG A 156 -16.21 -12.25 12.00
CA ARG A 156 -17.36 -12.92 12.62
C ARG A 156 -17.21 -14.44 12.73
N ARG A 157 -16.55 -15.07 11.77
CA ARG A 157 -16.33 -16.53 11.77
C ARG A 157 -15.09 -16.92 12.55
N ARG A 158 -14.21 -15.99 12.88
CA ARG A 158 -13.04 -16.24 13.71
C ARG A 158 -13.47 -16.37 15.15
N HIS A 159 -13.09 -17.46 15.78
CA HIS A 159 -13.35 -17.66 17.21
C HIS A 159 -12.17 -17.11 18.02
N GLY A 160 -12.49 -16.28 19.00
CA GLY A 160 -11.51 -15.63 19.87
C GLY A 160 -10.56 -14.68 19.13
N ASP A 161 -9.51 -14.24 19.82
CA ASP A 161 -8.40 -13.48 19.25
C ASP A 161 -7.11 -14.32 19.31
N PRO A 162 -6.87 -15.19 18.32
CA PRO A 162 -5.81 -16.18 18.39
C PRO A 162 -4.40 -15.60 18.21
N ALA A 163 -4.24 -14.30 17.97
CA ALA A 163 -2.93 -13.68 17.79
C ALA A 163 -2.90 -12.24 18.34
N LEU A 164 -2.09 -12.00 19.37
CA LEU A 164 -1.86 -10.66 19.96
C LEU A 164 -1.08 -9.69 19.03
N GLY A 165 -0.76 -10.08 17.79
CA GLY A 165 0.08 -9.34 16.86
C GLY A 165 1.59 -9.57 17.04
N GLY A 166 2.40 -9.12 16.08
CA GLY A 166 3.87 -9.04 16.21
C GLY A 166 4.72 -10.25 15.79
N GLY A 167 4.13 -11.39 15.43
CA GLY A 167 4.90 -12.60 15.06
C GLY A 167 5.27 -12.70 13.58
N SER A 168 6.46 -12.27 13.17
CA SER A 168 7.00 -12.62 11.85
C SER A 168 7.35 -14.13 11.82
N ARG A 169 6.85 -14.86 10.81
CA ARG A 169 7.07 -16.30 10.50
C ARG A 169 6.07 -17.34 11.02
N ALA A 170 5.17 -17.03 11.96
CA ALA A 170 4.13 -17.98 12.36
C ALA A 170 2.91 -17.93 11.40
N PRO A 171 2.33 -19.07 10.99
CA PRO A 171 1.11 -19.07 10.18
C PRO A 171 -0.05 -18.39 10.91
N ILE A 172 -0.69 -17.41 10.26
CA ILE A 172 -1.80 -16.61 10.83
C ILE A 172 -3.05 -17.47 11.04
N MET A 173 -3.58 -17.55 12.25
CA MET A 173 -4.81 -18.29 12.53
C MET A 173 -6.03 -17.57 11.92
N THR A 174 -6.60 -18.14 10.86
CA THR A 174 -7.79 -17.63 10.16
C THR A 174 -9.04 -18.43 10.53
N ALA A 175 -10.24 -17.90 10.28
CA ALA A 175 -11.48 -18.66 10.44
C ALA A 175 -11.48 -19.95 9.59
N TYR A 176 -10.90 -19.90 8.39
CA TYR A 176 -10.75 -21.08 7.53
C TYR A 176 -9.83 -22.13 8.18
N ARG A 177 -8.70 -21.72 8.77
CA ARG A 177 -7.80 -22.65 9.46
C ARG A 177 -8.45 -23.26 10.69
N GLN A 178 -9.18 -22.47 11.47
CA GLN A 178 -9.94 -22.99 12.62
C GLN A 178 -10.96 -24.05 12.17
N GLN A 179 -11.67 -23.82 11.08
CA GLN A 179 -12.58 -24.82 10.52
C GLN A 179 -11.85 -26.08 10.00
N ALA A 180 -10.70 -25.91 9.35
CA ALA A 180 -9.87 -27.04 8.92
C ALA A 180 -9.34 -27.84 10.11
N LEU A 181 -8.91 -27.19 11.19
CA LEU A 181 -8.46 -27.86 12.41
C LEU A 181 -9.60 -28.61 13.11
N ARG A 182 -10.83 -28.06 13.12
CA ARG A 182 -12.02 -28.78 13.62
C ARG A 182 -12.32 -30.04 12.80
N CYS A 183 -12.25 -29.97 11.47
CA CYS A 183 -12.36 -31.15 10.62
C CYS A 183 -11.25 -32.17 10.95
N ALA A 184 -10.01 -31.70 11.14
CA ALA A 184 -8.90 -32.57 11.46
C ALA A 184 -9.06 -33.25 12.83
N ALA A 185 -9.45 -32.51 13.86
CA ALA A 185 -9.67 -33.06 15.19
C ALA A 185 -10.81 -34.09 15.20
N ALA A 186 -11.87 -33.85 14.44
CA ALA A 186 -12.96 -34.80 14.27
C ALA A 186 -12.58 -36.09 13.51
N MET A 187 -11.41 -36.13 12.87
CA MET A 187 -10.83 -37.32 12.21
C MET A 187 -9.66 -37.94 13.01
N ALA A 188 -9.38 -37.47 14.22
CA ALA A 188 -8.26 -37.97 15.03
C ALA A 188 -8.41 -39.46 15.38
N ASP A 189 -9.65 -39.93 15.51
CA ASP A 189 -10.04 -41.33 15.80
C ASP A 189 -10.15 -42.21 14.55
N GLY A 190 -10.15 -41.62 13.35
CA GLY A 190 -10.22 -42.35 12.09
C GLY A 190 -10.82 -41.56 10.93
N PRO A 191 -10.83 -42.13 9.71
CA PRO A 191 -11.40 -41.48 8.53
C PRO A 191 -12.89 -41.15 8.70
N LYS A 192 -13.32 -39.98 8.20
CA LYS A 192 -14.73 -39.54 8.22
C LYS A 192 -15.19 -39.12 6.83
N SER A 193 -16.49 -39.24 6.57
CA SER A 193 -17.12 -38.64 5.40
C SER A 193 -17.42 -37.15 5.58
N PRO A 194 -17.52 -36.36 4.49
CA PRO A 194 -17.96 -34.97 4.59
C PRO A 194 -19.36 -34.81 5.21
N ARG A 195 -20.21 -35.85 5.12
CA ARG A 195 -21.55 -35.86 5.73
C ARG A 195 -21.46 -35.90 7.25
N GLU A 196 -20.56 -36.70 7.79
CA GLU A 196 -20.33 -36.82 9.25
C GLU A 196 -19.72 -35.54 9.84
N LEU A 197 -18.91 -34.81 9.08
CA LEU A 197 -18.28 -33.56 9.55
C LEU A 197 -19.18 -32.34 9.44
N ARG A 198 -20.22 -32.38 8.59
CA ARG A 198 -21.10 -31.23 8.31
C ARG A 198 -21.75 -30.63 9.58
N PRO A 199 -22.19 -31.41 10.58
CA PRO A 199 -22.71 -30.85 11.84
C PRO A 199 -21.70 -30.03 12.62
N ILE A 200 -20.39 -30.34 12.51
CA ILE A 200 -19.30 -29.64 13.21
C ILE A 200 -18.84 -28.43 12.38
N VAL A 201 -18.66 -28.65 11.08
CA VAL A 201 -18.18 -27.66 10.12
C VAL A 201 -19.07 -27.71 8.88
N PRO A 202 -20.03 -26.78 8.71
CA PRO A 202 -20.97 -26.79 7.58
C PRO A 202 -20.30 -26.80 6.20
N THR A 203 -19.08 -26.27 6.11
CA THR A 203 -18.24 -26.16 4.90
C THR A 203 -17.26 -27.33 4.73
N ALA A 204 -17.36 -28.40 5.52
CA ALA A 204 -16.41 -29.51 5.53
C ALA A 204 -16.09 -30.06 4.13
N ALA A 205 -17.11 -30.30 3.30
CA ALA A 205 -16.91 -30.79 1.93
C ALA A 205 -16.08 -29.86 1.03
N GLN A 206 -16.15 -28.54 1.24
CA GLN A 206 -15.31 -27.57 0.52
C GLN A 206 -13.87 -27.60 1.05
N ILE A 207 -13.70 -27.67 2.38
CA ILE A 207 -12.39 -27.71 3.03
C ILE A 207 -11.61 -28.96 2.60
N LEU A 208 -12.23 -30.13 2.66
CA LEU A 208 -11.59 -31.41 2.33
C LEU A 208 -11.20 -31.50 0.85
N ARG A 209 -12.05 -30.98 -0.06
CA ARG A 209 -11.74 -30.94 -1.49
C ARG A 209 -10.66 -29.92 -1.84
N GLY A 210 -10.70 -28.75 -1.19
CA GLY A 210 -9.72 -27.69 -1.43
C GLY A 210 -8.35 -28.02 -0.86
N ASN A 211 -8.29 -28.76 0.26
CA ASN A 211 -7.10 -29.25 0.93
C ASN A 211 -5.93 -28.24 0.94
N VAL A 212 -6.23 -26.96 1.22
CA VAL A 212 -5.29 -25.84 1.07
C VAL A 212 -4.00 -26.03 1.85
N TYR A 213 -4.07 -26.77 2.97
CA TYR A 213 -2.92 -27.04 3.84
C TYR A 213 -2.30 -28.43 3.67
N GLY A 214 -2.85 -29.28 2.79
CA GLY A 214 -2.39 -30.65 2.62
C GLY A 214 -2.66 -31.57 3.81
N TRP A 215 -3.60 -31.23 4.68
CA TRP A 215 -3.90 -31.98 5.92
C TRP A 215 -4.77 -33.21 5.71
N PHE A 216 -5.45 -33.30 4.58
CA PHE A 216 -6.44 -34.33 4.30
C PHE A 216 -6.04 -35.17 3.10
N GLU A 217 -6.44 -36.44 3.10
CA GLU A 217 -6.30 -37.34 1.97
C GLU A 217 -7.57 -38.14 1.76
N ARG A 218 -7.83 -38.56 0.51
CA ARG A 218 -9.02 -39.36 0.18
C ARG A 218 -8.67 -40.84 0.31
N ILE A 219 -9.19 -41.49 1.35
CA ILE A 219 -8.95 -42.92 1.62
C ILE A 219 -9.84 -43.81 0.75
N ALA A 220 -11.09 -43.41 0.56
CA ALA A 220 -12.05 -44.10 -0.30
C ALA A 220 -13.05 -43.11 -0.90
N ARG A 221 -13.94 -43.57 -1.78
CA ARG A 221 -14.99 -42.71 -2.33
C ARG A 221 -15.85 -42.15 -1.18
N GLY A 222 -15.77 -40.84 -0.98
CA GLY A 222 -16.53 -40.15 0.06
C GLY A 222 -15.98 -40.27 1.48
N SER A 223 -14.78 -40.84 1.67
CA SER A 223 -14.11 -40.97 2.96
C SER A 223 -12.74 -40.30 2.94
N TYR A 224 -12.44 -39.51 3.96
CA TYR A 224 -11.22 -38.72 4.08
C TYR A 224 -10.52 -39.03 5.40
N GLY A 225 -9.19 -39.06 5.38
CA GLY A 225 -8.33 -39.22 6.55
C GLY A 225 -7.34 -38.07 6.69
N LEU A 226 -6.54 -38.13 7.76
CA LEU A 226 -5.46 -37.18 8.02
C LEU A 226 -4.15 -37.65 7.41
N THR A 227 -3.48 -36.75 6.69
CA THR A 227 -2.07 -36.89 6.37
C THR A 227 -1.21 -36.66 7.62
N GLU A 228 0.09 -36.99 7.54
CA GLU A 228 1.04 -36.67 8.61
C GLU A 228 1.07 -35.16 8.93
N ALA A 229 1.02 -34.31 7.90
CA ALA A 229 0.96 -32.86 8.08
C ALA A 229 -0.29 -32.41 8.86
N GLY A 230 -1.43 -33.08 8.66
CA GLY A 230 -2.66 -32.84 9.42
C GLY A 230 -2.53 -33.23 10.90
N ARG A 231 -1.88 -34.36 11.19
CA ARG A 231 -1.61 -34.81 12.57
C ARG A 231 -0.68 -33.84 13.30
N VAL A 232 0.42 -33.43 12.66
CA VAL A 232 1.35 -32.43 13.19
C VAL A 232 0.65 -31.08 13.44
N ALA A 233 -0.28 -30.68 12.59
CA ALA A 233 -1.04 -29.45 12.76
C ALA A 233 -1.92 -29.46 14.02
N LEU A 234 -2.51 -30.60 14.39
CA LEU A 234 -3.28 -30.73 15.63
C LEU A 234 -2.42 -30.62 16.88
N VAL A 235 -1.19 -31.16 16.85
CA VAL A 235 -0.22 -30.97 17.95
C VAL A 235 0.16 -29.51 18.08
N ARG A 236 0.39 -28.83 16.95
CA ARG A 236 0.76 -27.41 16.91
C ARG A 236 -0.36 -26.48 17.37
N TRP A 237 -1.61 -26.81 17.04
CA TRP A 237 -2.79 -26.05 17.44
C TRP A 237 -3.84 -26.99 18.06
N PRO A 238 -3.69 -27.31 19.36
CA PRO A 238 -4.69 -28.07 20.09
C PRO A 238 -6.07 -27.40 19.97
N GLN A 239 -7.12 -28.21 19.80
CA GLN A 239 -8.50 -27.75 19.62
C GLN A 239 -9.24 -27.58 20.94
#